data_AF-A0A0D0DDF1-F1
#
_entry.id   AF-A0A0D0DDF1-F1
#
_cell.length_a   1.000
_cell.length_b   1.000
_cell.length_c   1.000
_cell.angle_alpha   90.00
_cell.angle_beta   90.00
_cell.angle_gamma   90.00
#
_symmetry.space_group_name_H-M   'P 1'
#
loop_
_entity.id
_entity.type
_entity.pdbx_description
1 polymer ?
#
loop_
_entity_poly.entity_id
_entity_poly.type
_entity_poly.pdbx_seq_one_letter_code
_entity_poly.pdbx_strand_id
1 'polypeptide(L)'
;MSVPQRSSDATSLDSSLEVLLEALKTGENGNEKEGLPGKRQWKKELDLGIDYLINAANRAGLKCRRKVFDICFYNSTAESDHLLCNSNTAEGCARCCIPTPTVCCDLHNPQDFSSFSFMQSKPPAQLQCSRLPKYTCERSDYNLHKALQDWCEDKTAAIFGWAALNDLGPSLLMTNALLDRIIDCAHHHKIHTTQDLRKETSWTDSEKYGEEVVAIIRQHAAPLPSPFNTIPLRSGMGLLTAANTPMPSCTYTIHHVSKHV
;
A
#
# COMPACT_ATOMS: atom_id res chain seq x y z
N MET A 1 -61.48 7.87 10.56
CA MET A 1 -60.26 8.48 9.99
C MET A 1 -59.30 8.70 11.15
N SER A 2 -58.32 7.81 11.29
CA SER A 2 -57.37 7.81 12.41
C SER A 2 -56.08 8.47 11.96
N VAL A 3 -55.69 9.53 12.65
CA VAL A 3 -54.41 10.23 12.47
C VAL A 3 -53.29 9.30 12.94
N PRO A 4 -52.23 9.03 12.15
CA PRO A 4 -51.09 8.28 12.65
C PRO A 4 -50.25 9.20 13.54
N GLN A 5 -49.96 8.74 14.76
CA GLN A 5 -49.07 9.42 15.69
C GLN A 5 -47.67 9.58 15.07
N ARG A 6 -47.20 10.83 15.04
CA ARG A 6 -45.81 11.19 14.70
C ARG A 6 -44.86 10.70 15.80
N SER A 7 -43.69 10.31 15.32
CA SER A 7 -42.61 9.58 15.98
C SER A 7 -42.08 10.17 17.29
N SER A 8 -41.69 9.27 18.19
CA SER A 8 -40.87 9.48 19.38
C SER A 8 -39.35 9.50 19.10
N ASP A 9 -38.94 9.57 17.82
CA ASP A 9 -37.54 9.37 17.40
C ASP A 9 -36.71 10.66 17.32
N ALA A 10 -37.35 11.83 17.23
CA ALA A 10 -36.65 13.11 17.07
C ALA A 10 -35.87 13.53 18.34
N THR A 11 -36.38 13.20 19.53
CA THR A 11 -35.75 13.57 20.81
C THR A 11 -34.53 12.72 21.17
N SER A 12 -34.40 11.51 20.61
CA SER A 12 -33.25 10.62 20.88
C SER A 12 -32.02 10.98 20.04
N LEU A 13 -32.21 11.50 18.83
CA LEU A 13 -31.13 11.91 17.94
C LEU A 13 -30.43 13.18 18.44
N ASP A 14 -31.21 14.13 18.96
CA ASP A 14 -30.72 15.42 19.48
C ASP A 14 -29.72 15.21 20.63
N SER A 15 -30.09 14.38 21.60
CA SER A 15 -29.21 14.00 22.72
C SER A 15 -27.94 13.26 22.28
N SER A 16 -28.00 12.45 21.22
CA SER A 16 -26.85 11.68 20.73
C SER A 16 -25.85 12.56 19.95
N LEU A 17 -26.40 13.53 19.20
CA LEU A 17 -25.65 14.53 18.45
C LEU A 17 -24.92 15.48 19.41
N GLU A 18 -25.59 15.97 20.45
CA GLU A 18 -24.98 16.81 21.49
C GLU A 18 -23.82 16.12 22.20
N VAL A 19 -23.96 14.83 22.54
CA VAL A 19 -22.88 14.05 23.20
C VAL A 19 -21.65 13.91 22.30
N LEU A 20 -21.81 13.67 21.00
CA LEU A 20 -20.67 13.59 20.08
C LEU A 20 -20.05 14.97 19.84
N LEU A 21 -20.87 15.99 19.62
CA LEU A 21 -20.40 17.36 19.38
C LEU A 21 -19.68 17.93 20.60
N GLU A 22 -20.14 17.67 21.82
CA GLU A 22 -19.40 18.07 23.03
C GLU A 22 -18.10 17.29 23.20
N ALA A 23 -18.06 16.00 22.84
CA ALA A 23 -16.82 15.24 22.84
C ALA A 23 -15.81 15.78 21.80
N LEU A 24 -16.27 16.21 20.62
CA LEU A 24 -15.46 16.85 19.59
C LEU A 24 -14.89 18.20 20.08
N LYS A 25 -15.72 19.06 20.67
CA LYS A 25 -15.31 20.36 21.23
C LYS A 25 -14.31 20.22 22.40
N THR A 26 -14.44 19.17 23.21
CA THR A 26 -13.55 18.91 24.34
C THR A 26 -12.17 18.39 23.88
N GLY A 27 -12.12 17.71 22.73
CA GLY A 27 -10.87 17.23 22.12
C GLY A 27 -10.01 18.34 21.49
N GLU A 28 -10.63 19.42 21.01
CA GLU A 28 -9.91 20.53 20.35
C GLU A 28 -9.20 21.48 21.35
N ASN A 29 -9.66 21.58 22.59
CA ASN A 29 -9.13 22.53 23.59
C ASN A 29 -7.94 22.01 24.42
N GLY A 30 -7.38 20.85 24.05
CA GLY A 30 -6.49 20.07 24.91
C GLY A 30 -5.01 20.03 24.52
N ASN A 31 -4.45 21.00 23.79
CA ASN A 31 -3.02 20.91 23.41
C ASN A 31 -2.27 22.25 23.28
N GLU A 32 -2.25 23.06 24.35
CA GLU A 32 -1.12 23.96 24.60
C GLU A 32 -0.61 23.79 26.02
N LYS A 33 0.42 22.94 26.17
CA LYS A 33 1.36 23.03 27.29
C LYS A 33 2.77 23.06 26.73
N GLU A 34 3.37 24.24 26.79
CA GLU A 34 4.80 24.45 26.62
C GLU A 34 5.56 23.70 27.73
N GLY A 35 6.56 22.91 27.32
CA GLY A 35 7.43 22.19 28.25
C GLY A 35 8.37 21.19 27.56
N LEU A 36 9.66 21.58 27.52
CA LEU A 36 10.95 20.85 27.36
C LEU A 36 11.08 19.64 26.39
N PRO A 37 12.25 19.49 25.71
CA PRO A 37 12.45 18.50 24.66
C PRO A 37 12.83 17.13 25.25
N GLY A 38 11.84 16.41 25.77
CA GLY A 38 11.91 14.96 25.97
C GLY A 38 11.18 14.27 24.82
N LYS A 39 11.76 13.19 24.26
CA LYS A 39 11.19 12.41 23.14
C LYS A 39 9.70 12.12 23.37
N ARG A 40 8.83 12.88 22.70
CA ARG A 40 7.38 12.64 22.71
C ARG A 40 7.13 11.33 21.97
N GLN A 41 6.81 10.30 22.75
CA GLN A 41 6.11 9.15 22.25
C GLN A 41 4.75 9.67 21.78
N TRP A 42 4.59 9.93 20.48
CA TRP A 42 3.29 10.23 19.91
C TRP A 42 2.38 9.03 20.20
N LYS A 43 1.56 9.14 21.25
CA LYS A 43 0.32 8.39 21.30
C LYS A 43 -0.42 8.84 20.05
N LYS A 44 -0.58 7.93 19.09
CA LYS A 44 -1.52 8.13 18.00
C LYS A 44 -2.88 8.20 18.66
N GLU A 45 -3.36 9.41 18.92
CA GLU A 45 -4.74 9.63 19.31
C GLU A 45 -5.57 9.13 18.14
N LEU A 46 -6.45 8.17 18.43
CA LEU A 46 -7.36 7.64 17.44
C LEU A 46 -8.34 8.75 17.07
N ASP A 47 -8.58 8.95 15.77
CA ASP A 47 -9.61 9.89 15.31
C ASP A 47 -10.92 9.63 16.06
N LEU A 48 -11.57 10.71 16.52
CA LEU A 48 -12.72 10.57 17.41
C LEU A 48 -13.89 9.86 16.71
N GLY A 49 -14.11 10.12 15.42
CA GLY A 49 -15.12 9.41 14.64
C GLY A 49 -14.82 7.91 14.56
N ILE A 50 -13.55 7.56 14.35
CA ILE A 50 -13.11 6.15 14.35
C ILE A 50 -13.27 5.51 15.74
N ASP A 51 -12.96 6.22 16.82
CA ASP A 51 -13.17 5.71 18.18
C ASP A 51 -14.64 5.43 18.46
N TYR A 52 -15.54 6.37 18.15
CA TYR A 52 -16.97 6.16 18.31
C TYR A 52 -17.51 5.06 17.41
N LEU A 53 -16.96 4.90 16.20
CA LEU A 53 -17.32 3.80 15.32
C LEU A 53 -16.96 2.44 15.92
N ILE A 54 -15.72 2.28 16.40
CA ILE A 54 -15.22 1.02 16.99
C ILE A 54 -15.96 0.72 18.29
N ASN A 55 -16.10 1.72 19.16
CA ASN A 55 -16.65 1.61 20.50
C ASN A 55 -18.16 1.94 20.59
N ALA A 56 -18.87 1.97 19.45
CA ALA A 56 -20.29 2.33 19.39
C ALA A 56 -21.18 1.56 20.38
N ALA A 57 -20.86 0.29 20.66
CA ALA A 57 -21.58 -0.51 21.65
C ALA A 57 -21.47 0.03 23.09
N ASN A 58 -20.33 0.64 23.41
CA ASN A 58 -19.94 1.07 24.75
C ASN A 58 -20.07 2.59 24.97
N ARG A 59 -20.12 3.38 23.90
CA ARG A 59 -20.28 4.84 23.95
C ARG A 59 -21.74 5.19 24.23
N ALA A 60 -21.98 6.00 25.27
CA ALA A 60 -23.31 6.51 25.58
C ALA A 60 -23.86 7.35 24.41
N GLY A 61 -25.17 7.23 24.13
CA GLY A 61 -25.84 7.93 23.03
C GLY A 61 -25.69 7.29 21.64
N LEU A 62 -24.60 6.55 21.38
CA LEU A 62 -24.23 6.13 20.01
C LEU A 62 -24.22 4.62 19.79
N LYS A 63 -25.22 3.93 20.36
CA LYS A 63 -25.46 2.48 20.26
C LYS A 63 -25.74 1.94 18.84
N CYS A 64 -25.36 2.70 17.81
CA CYS A 64 -25.55 2.41 16.40
C CYS A 64 -24.32 2.87 15.61
N ARG A 65 -23.68 1.96 14.87
CA ARG A 65 -22.51 2.32 14.03
C ARG A 65 -22.86 3.27 12.89
N ARG A 66 -24.09 3.19 12.35
CA ARG A 66 -24.54 4.12 11.28
C ARG A 66 -24.65 5.56 11.75
N LYS A 67 -25.14 5.77 12.98
CA LYS A 67 -25.28 7.11 13.56
C LYS A 67 -23.93 7.85 13.61
N VAL A 68 -22.82 7.13 13.77
CA VAL A 68 -21.49 7.73 13.73
C VAL A 68 -21.22 8.35 12.35
N PHE A 69 -21.53 7.63 11.27
CA PHE A 69 -21.41 8.17 9.91
C PHE A 69 -22.38 9.34 9.68
N ASP A 70 -23.63 9.22 10.15
CA ASP A 70 -24.63 10.27 9.97
C ASP A 70 -24.21 11.59 10.63
N ILE A 71 -23.53 11.52 11.77
CA ILE A 71 -23.03 12.71 12.47
C ILE A 71 -21.71 13.20 11.87
N CYS A 72 -20.72 12.33 11.69
CA CYS A 72 -19.38 12.73 11.22
C CYS A 72 -19.40 13.31 9.80
N PHE A 73 -20.33 12.87 8.96
CA PHE A 73 -20.48 13.35 7.58
C PHE A 73 -21.73 14.20 7.37
N TYR A 74 -22.46 14.54 8.44
CA TYR A 74 -23.68 15.36 8.38
C TYR A 74 -24.77 14.78 7.45
N ASN A 75 -24.82 13.45 7.29
CA ASN A 75 -25.81 12.80 6.42
C ASN A 75 -27.24 13.03 6.92
N SER A 76 -27.44 13.22 8.23
CA SER A 76 -28.78 13.49 8.80
C SER A 76 -29.33 14.86 8.39
N THR A 77 -28.47 15.80 8.00
CA THR A 77 -28.84 17.13 7.51
C THR A 77 -28.71 17.25 5.99
N ALA A 78 -28.24 16.21 5.31
CA ALA A 78 -28.11 16.21 3.87
C ALA A 78 -29.50 16.12 3.22
N GLU A 79 -29.90 17.19 2.53
CA GLU A 79 -31.10 17.17 1.70
C GLU A 79 -30.81 16.43 0.40
N SER A 80 -31.67 15.48 0.03
CA SER A 80 -31.56 14.79 -1.26
C SER A 80 -32.25 15.60 -2.34
N ASP A 81 -31.52 15.96 -3.38
CA ASP A 81 -32.05 16.66 -4.57
C ASP A 81 -32.88 15.76 -5.51
N HIS A 82 -33.30 14.58 -5.05
CA HIS A 82 -34.09 13.64 -5.84
C HIS A 82 -35.37 14.23 -6.46
N LEU A 83 -36.05 15.14 -5.75
CA LEU A 83 -37.24 15.83 -6.26
C LEU A 83 -36.90 16.88 -7.34
N LEU A 84 -35.70 17.47 -7.27
CA LEU A 84 -35.20 18.38 -8.32
C LEU A 84 -34.75 17.60 -9.55
N CYS A 85 -34.17 16.41 -9.35
CA CYS A 85 -33.68 15.55 -10.42
C CYS A 85 -34.82 14.93 -11.24
N ASN A 86 -35.94 14.56 -10.61
CA ASN A 86 -37.13 14.10 -11.33
C ASN A 86 -38.41 14.61 -10.66
N SER A 87 -38.91 15.73 -11.15
CA SER A 87 -40.15 16.35 -10.66
C SER A 87 -41.44 15.70 -11.18
N ASN A 88 -41.34 14.74 -12.11
CA ASN A 88 -42.51 14.07 -12.69
C ASN A 88 -43.11 13.01 -11.75
N THR A 89 -42.40 12.62 -10.70
CA THR A 89 -42.83 11.61 -9.73
C THR A 89 -42.77 12.20 -8.32
N ALA A 90 -43.80 11.93 -7.51
CA ALA A 90 -43.85 12.39 -6.11
C ALA A 90 -42.67 11.86 -5.26
N GLU A 91 -42.08 10.74 -5.67
CA GLU A 91 -40.95 10.08 -5.00
C GLU A 91 -39.57 10.55 -5.53
N GLY A 92 -39.54 11.46 -6.51
CA GLY A 92 -38.30 11.94 -7.11
C GLY A 92 -37.51 10.89 -7.90
N CYS A 93 -36.25 11.20 -8.19
CA CYS A 93 -35.35 10.29 -8.88
C CYS A 93 -34.88 9.18 -7.93
N ALA A 94 -35.24 7.93 -8.22
CA ALA A 94 -34.85 6.76 -7.42
C ALA A 94 -33.33 6.58 -7.26
N ARG A 95 -32.51 7.11 -8.19
CA ARG A 95 -31.04 7.07 -8.08
C ARG A 95 -30.47 8.13 -7.13
N CYS A 96 -31.16 9.26 -7.00
CA CYS A 96 -30.73 10.38 -6.16
C CYS A 96 -31.36 10.30 -4.76
N CYS A 97 -32.47 9.57 -4.62
CA CYS A 97 -33.09 9.30 -3.34
C CYS A 97 -32.12 8.49 -2.49
N ILE A 98 -31.94 8.87 -1.22
CA ILE A 98 -31.12 8.15 -0.26
C ILE A 98 -32.07 7.21 0.50
N PRO A 99 -32.14 5.91 0.14
CA PRO A 99 -33.08 5.01 0.79
C PRO A 99 -32.65 4.73 2.22
N THR A 100 -33.63 4.52 3.09
CA THR A 100 -33.36 3.95 4.40
C THR A 100 -32.87 2.51 4.23
N PRO A 101 -31.75 2.14 4.87
CA PRO A 101 -31.20 0.80 4.75
C PRO A 101 -32.13 -0.23 5.40
N THR A 102 -32.34 -1.37 4.75
CA THR A 102 -33.13 -2.49 5.31
C THR A 102 -32.45 -3.12 6.53
N VAL A 103 -31.12 -3.14 6.55
CA VAL A 103 -30.30 -3.63 7.66
C VAL A 103 -29.43 -2.48 8.19
N CYS A 104 -29.47 -2.25 9.50
CA CYS A 104 -28.80 -1.10 10.12
C CYS A 104 -27.28 -1.32 10.32
N CYS A 105 -26.89 -2.03 11.38
CA CYS A 105 -25.50 -2.41 11.67
C CYS A 105 -25.47 -3.70 12.49
N ASP A 106 -24.28 -4.26 12.71
CA ASP A 106 -24.01 -5.45 13.53
C ASP A 106 -24.53 -5.34 14.97
N LEU A 107 -24.59 -4.13 15.54
CA LEU A 107 -25.13 -3.91 16.88
C LEU A 107 -26.65 -4.06 16.94
N HIS A 108 -27.36 -3.65 15.89
CA HIS A 108 -28.82 -3.69 15.83
C HIS A 108 -29.36 -4.97 15.21
N ASN A 109 -28.64 -5.56 14.25
CA ASN A 109 -29.07 -6.75 13.52
C ASN A 109 -27.96 -7.83 13.54
N PRO A 110 -27.55 -8.33 14.72
CA PRO A 110 -26.39 -9.21 14.83
C PRO A 110 -26.50 -10.49 13.99
N GLN A 111 -27.71 -10.99 13.74
CA GLN A 111 -27.94 -12.19 12.94
C GLN A 111 -27.57 -12.00 11.47
N ASP A 112 -27.85 -10.82 10.90
CA ASP A 112 -27.53 -10.49 9.50
C ASP A 112 -26.01 -10.36 9.26
N PHE A 113 -25.21 -10.24 10.32
CA PHE A 113 -23.75 -10.14 10.25
C PHE A 113 -23.01 -11.37 10.78
N SER A 114 -23.72 -12.45 11.12
CA SER A 114 -23.15 -13.67 11.70
C SER A 114 -22.04 -14.30 10.85
N SER A 115 -22.16 -14.22 9.52
CA SER A 115 -21.15 -14.69 8.56
C SER A 115 -19.84 -13.90 8.60
N PHE A 116 -19.86 -12.64 9.07
CA PHE A 116 -18.69 -11.78 9.23
C PHE A 116 -18.04 -11.88 10.61
N SER A 117 -18.59 -12.71 11.49
CA SER A 117 -17.96 -13.09 12.77
C SER A 117 -16.78 -14.03 12.53
N PHE A 118 -15.87 -13.63 11.64
CA PHE A 118 -14.63 -14.33 11.42
C PHE A 118 -13.73 -14.00 12.61
N MET A 119 -13.53 -15.00 13.46
CA MET A 119 -12.45 -15.02 14.45
C MET A 119 -11.18 -14.64 13.70
N GLN A 120 -10.62 -13.46 13.97
CA GLN A 120 -9.32 -13.07 13.45
C GLN A 120 -8.32 -14.11 13.97
N SER A 121 -8.02 -15.11 13.15
CA SER A 121 -6.91 -16.00 13.42
C SER A 121 -5.69 -15.10 13.53
N LYS A 122 -4.98 -15.17 14.66
CA LYS A 122 -3.75 -14.43 14.87
C LYS A 122 -2.91 -14.58 13.59
N PRO A 123 -2.50 -13.49 12.94
CA PRO A 123 -1.72 -13.59 11.71
C PRO A 123 -0.55 -14.55 11.95
N PRO A 124 -0.29 -15.50 11.04
CA PRO A 124 0.90 -16.33 11.15
C PRO A 124 2.10 -15.40 11.34
N ALA A 125 3.02 -15.80 12.22
CA ALA A 125 4.19 -14.98 12.51
C ALA A 125 4.88 -14.61 11.19
N GLN A 126 4.94 -13.31 10.88
CA GLN A 126 5.58 -12.85 9.65
C GLN A 126 7.01 -13.38 9.64
N LEU A 127 7.40 -14.00 8.52
CA LEU A 127 8.80 -14.35 8.29
C LEU A 127 9.61 -13.06 8.43
N GLN A 128 10.65 -13.09 9.26
CA GLN A 128 11.48 -11.90 9.47
C GLN A 128 12.29 -11.63 8.21
N CYS A 129 11.88 -10.61 7.46
CA CYS A 129 12.69 -10.04 6.38
C CYS A 129 13.99 -9.46 6.93
N SER A 130 15.06 -9.55 6.14
CA SER A 130 16.36 -9.00 6.51
C SER A 130 16.30 -7.47 6.64
N ARG A 131 16.90 -6.95 7.72
CA ARG A 131 17.19 -5.51 7.81
C ARG A 131 18.37 -5.19 6.93
N LEU A 132 18.17 -4.30 5.96
CA LEU A 132 19.20 -3.94 5.00
C LEU A 132 19.91 -2.65 5.44
N PRO A 133 21.26 -2.60 5.38
CA PRO A 133 21.99 -1.36 5.52
C PRO A 133 21.55 -0.32 4.48
N LYS A 134 21.77 0.96 4.78
CA LYS A 134 21.65 2.00 3.74
C LYS A 134 22.81 1.84 2.76
N TYR A 135 22.51 1.97 1.48
CA TYR A 135 23.50 1.95 0.41
C TYR A 135 23.23 3.10 -0.57
N THR A 136 24.22 3.37 -1.41
CA THR A 136 24.05 4.27 -2.55
C THR A 136 23.71 3.44 -3.75
N CYS A 137 22.58 3.71 -4.40
CA CYS A 137 22.14 3.01 -5.60
C CYS A 137 23.21 3.07 -6.70
N GLU A 138 23.67 1.91 -7.15
CA GLU A 138 24.70 1.74 -8.17
C GLU A 138 24.11 1.49 -9.55
N ARG A 139 24.96 1.53 -10.59
CA ARG A 139 24.53 1.29 -11.97
C ARG A 139 23.91 -0.10 -12.17
N SER A 140 24.39 -1.12 -11.46
CA SER A 140 23.80 -2.47 -11.48
C SER A 140 22.36 -2.45 -10.97
N ASP A 141 22.08 -1.66 -9.94
CA ASP A 141 20.76 -1.57 -9.31
C ASP A 141 19.76 -0.91 -10.26
N TYR A 142 20.15 0.18 -10.94
CA TYR A 142 19.33 0.80 -12.00
C TYR A 142 19.07 -0.15 -13.17
N ASN A 143 20.08 -0.90 -13.60
CA ASN A 143 19.91 -1.86 -14.70
C ASN A 143 18.95 -2.99 -14.30
N LEU A 144 19.08 -3.50 -13.08
CA LEU A 144 18.18 -4.51 -12.53
C LEU A 144 16.75 -3.96 -12.41
N HIS A 145 16.59 -2.75 -11.89
CA HIS A 145 15.30 -2.08 -11.79
C HIS A 145 14.63 -1.97 -13.16
N LYS A 146 15.36 -1.50 -14.18
CA LYS A 146 14.84 -1.41 -15.54
C LYS A 146 14.43 -2.78 -16.08
N ALA A 147 15.28 -3.79 -15.93
CA ALA A 147 15.00 -5.13 -16.44
C ALA A 147 13.76 -5.76 -15.77
N LEU A 148 13.59 -5.57 -14.45
CA LEU A 148 12.40 -6.04 -13.73
C LEU A 148 11.14 -5.27 -14.14
N GLN A 149 11.26 -3.97 -14.39
CA GLN A 149 10.13 -3.16 -14.87
C GLN A 149 9.68 -3.59 -16.26
N ASP A 150 10.62 -3.71 -17.21
CA ASP A 150 10.35 -4.18 -18.58
C ASP A 150 9.70 -5.59 -18.52
N TRP A 151 10.22 -6.49 -17.67
CA TRP A 151 9.63 -7.82 -17.44
C TRP A 151 8.21 -7.76 -16.85
N CYS A 152 7.94 -6.84 -15.90
CA CYS A 152 6.61 -6.67 -15.31
C CYS A 152 5.59 -6.17 -16.35
N GLU A 153 5.98 -5.25 -17.24
CA GLU A 153 5.15 -4.76 -18.33
C GLU A 153 4.80 -5.90 -19.29
N ASP A 154 5.80 -6.64 -19.77
CA ASP A 154 5.60 -7.78 -20.67
C ASP A 154 4.69 -8.85 -20.07
N LYS A 155 4.93 -9.22 -18.81
CA LYS A 155 4.09 -10.21 -18.11
C LYS A 155 2.67 -9.73 -17.88
N THR A 156 2.49 -8.46 -17.51
CA THR A 156 1.15 -7.88 -17.30
C THR A 156 0.35 -7.89 -18.60
N ALA A 157 0.97 -7.47 -19.72
CA ALA A 157 0.34 -7.56 -21.03
C ALA A 157 -0.01 -9.00 -21.41
N ALA A 158 0.86 -9.97 -21.12
CA ALA A 158 0.63 -11.38 -21.45
C ALA A 158 -0.49 -12.02 -20.63
N ILE A 159 -0.65 -11.65 -19.35
CA ILE A 159 -1.60 -12.30 -18.43
C ILE A 159 -2.96 -11.59 -18.42
N PHE A 160 -2.95 -10.26 -18.37
CA PHE A 160 -4.14 -9.44 -18.19
C PHE A 160 -4.57 -8.71 -19.47
N GLY A 161 -3.74 -8.77 -20.52
CA GLY A 161 -3.97 -8.08 -21.78
C GLY A 161 -3.46 -6.65 -21.79
N TRP A 162 -3.28 -6.12 -22.99
CA TRP A 162 -2.75 -4.76 -23.21
C TRP A 162 -3.63 -3.65 -22.61
N ALA A 163 -4.97 -3.82 -22.63
CA ALA A 163 -5.88 -2.85 -22.03
C ALA A 163 -5.63 -2.70 -20.51
N ALA A 164 -5.51 -3.82 -19.79
CA ALA A 164 -5.22 -3.79 -18.35
C ALA A 164 -3.85 -3.16 -18.04
N LEU A 165 -2.85 -3.41 -18.88
CA LEU A 165 -1.54 -2.74 -18.75
C LEU A 165 -1.66 -1.22 -18.88
N ASN A 166 -2.44 -0.69 -19.83
CA ASN A 166 -2.59 0.76 -19.96
C ASN A 166 -3.43 1.39 -18.86
N ASP A 167 -4.50 0.72 -18.44
CA ASP A 167 -5.45 1.29 -17.48
C ASP A 167 -4.94 1.21 -16.04
N LEU A 168 -4.23 0.12 -15.70
CA LEU A 168 -3.79 -0.20 -14.32
C LEU A 168 -2.27 -0.25 -14.15
N GLY A 169 -1.51 -0.38 -15.23
CA GLY A 169 -0.06 -0.44 -15.20
C GLY A 169 0.52 -1.81 -14.79
N PRO A 170 1.86 -1.95 -14.85
CA PRO A 170 2.57 -3.18 -14.47
C PRO A 170 2.47 -3.50 -12.96
N SER A 171 2.04 -2.53 -12.15
CA SER A 171 1.85 -2.68 -10.71
C SER A 171 0.79 -3.72 -10.33
N LEU A 172 -0.05 -4.12 -11.31
CA LEU A 172 -1.02 -5.20 -11.18
C LEU A 172 -0.35 -6.56 -10.92
N LEU A 173 0.86 -6.77 -11.47
CA LEU A 173 1.65 -7.98 -11.27
C LEU A 173 2.57 -7.87 -10.04
N MET A 174 3.27 -6.73 -9.93
CA MET A 174 4.26 -6.48 -8.89
C MET A 174 4.27 -5.00 -8.54
N THR A 175 3.97 -4.65 -7.29
CA THR A 175 3.95 -3.25 -6.85
C THR A 175 5.34 -2.63 -6.85
N ASN A 176 5.43 -1.31 -7.02
CA ASN A 176 6.73 -0.60 -7.00
C ASN A 176 7.50 -0.83 -5.69
N ALA A 177 6.81 -0.81 -4.54
CA ALA A 177 7.45 -1.07 -3.25
C ALA A 177 8.04 -2.49 -3.14
N LEU A 178 7.41 -3.46 -3.81
CA LEU A 178 7.91 -4.83 -3.88
C LEU A 178 9.15 -4.91 -4.78
N LEU A 179 9.11 -4.22 -5.93
CA LEU A 179 10.23 -4.11 -6.85
C LEU A 179 11.44 -3.45 -6.17
N ASP A 180 11.25 -2.29 -5.51
CA ASP A 180 12.28 -1.61 -4.72
C ASP A 180 12.89 -2.56 -3.67
N ARG A 181 12.05 -3.31 -2.95
CA ARG A 181 12.51 -4.29 -1.97
C ARG A 181 13.36 -5.39 -2.61
N ILE A 182 13.01 -5.85 -3.81
CA ILE A 182 13.80 -6.83 -4.56
C ILE A 182 15.16 -6.23 -4.94
N ILE A 183 15.21 -4.99 -5.41
CA ILE A 183 16.46 -4.28 -5.74
C ILE A 183 17.35 -4.19 -4.51
N ASP A 184 16.82 -3.71 -3.38
CA ASP A 184 17.59 -3.56 -2.15
C ASP A 184 18.14 -4.93 -1.67
N CYS A 185 17.31 -5.97 -1.72
CA CYS A 185 17.74 -7.32 -1.36
C CYS A 185 18.79 -7.87 -2.32
N ALA A 186 18.66 -7.62 -3.63
CA ALA A 186 19.61 -8.04 -4.64
C ALA A 186 20.97 -7.35 -4.46
N HIS A 187 20.97 -6.03 -4.20
CA HIS A 187 22.16 -5.24 -3.91
C HIS A 187 22.96 -5.84 -2.75
N HIS A 188 22.26 -6.26 -1.67
CA HIS A 188 22.88 -6.91 -0.51
C HIS A 188 23.04 -8.43 -0.63
N HIS A 189 22.88 -8.99 -1.83
CA HIS A 189 22.99 -10.42 -2.11
C HIS A 189 22.14 -11.29 -1.16
N LYS A 190 20.91 -10.87 -0.87
CA LYS A 190 19.96 -11.62 -0.01
C LYS A 190 19.10 -12.60 -0.78
N ILE A 191 18.95 -12.43 -2.09
CA ILE A 191 18.11 -13.29 -2.93
C ILE A 191 19.01 -14.13 -3.83
N HIS A 192 19.10 -15.43 -3.54
CA HIS A 192 19.77 -16.41 -4.40
C HIS A 192 18.78 -17.44 -4.96
N THR A 193 17.68 -17.67 -4.26
CA THR A 193 16.66 -18.67 -4.58
C THR A 193 15.26 -18.06 -4.54
N THR A 194 14.29 -18.77 -5.09
CA THR A 194 12.86 -18.43 -4.99
C THR A 194 12.36 -18.43 -3.55
N GLN A 195 12.94 -19.27 -2.70
CA GLN A 195 12.67 -19.28 -1.26
C GLN A 195 13.16 -17.99 -0.59
N ASP A 196 14.34 -17.49 -0.96
CA ASP A 196 14.85 -16.21 -0.44
C ASP A 196 13.96 -15.04 -0.90
N LEU A 197 13.58 -15.04 -2.18
CA LEU A 197 12.65 -14.04 -2.73
C LEU A 197 11.36 -14.02 -1.92
N ARG A 198 10.72 -15.18 -1.71
CA ARG A 198 9.50 -15.30 -0.92
C ARG A 198 9.70 -14.82 0.51
N LYS A 199 10.80 -15.21 1.15
CA LYS A 199 11.12 -14.82 2.53
C LYS A 199 11.30 -13.31 2.67
N GLU A 200 12.01 -12.68 1.73
CA GLU A 200 12.38 -11.26 1.84
C GLU A 200 11.27 -10.30 1.41
N THR A 201 10.33 -10.77 0.60
CA THR A 201 9.30 -9.92 -0.03
C THR A 201 7.87 -10.28 0.40
N SER A 202 7.65 -11.52 0.88
CA SER A 202 6.31 -12.09 1.08
C SER A 202 5.43 -12.02 -0.17
N TRP A 203 6.03 -11.93 -1.36
CA TRP A 203 5.29 -11.85 -2.61
C TRP A 203 4.52 -13.15 -2.88
N THR A 204 3.20 -13.04 -3.02
CA THR A 204 2.28 -14.18 -3.21
C THR A 204 2.60 -14.98 -4.46
N ASP A 205 3.00 -14.31 -5.55
CA ASP A 205 3.29 -14.97 -6.83
C ASP A 205 4.75 -15.40 -6.99
N SER A 206 5.54 -15.36 -5.91
CA SER A 206 6.93 -15.83 -5.89
C SER A 206 7.06 -17.31 -6.26
N GLU A 207 6.05 -18.14 -5.98
CA GLU A 207 6.05 -19.55 -6.40
C GLU A 207 5.83 -19.70 -7.91
N LYS A 208 5.10 -18.77 -8.53
CA LYS A 208 4.74 -18.83 -9.96
C LYS A 208 5.79 -18.19 -10.85
N TYR A 209 6.31 -17.04 -10.45
CA TYR A 209 7.22 -16.23 -11.27
C TYR A 209 8.62 -16.05 -10.68
N GLY A 210 8.86 -16.60 -9.48
CA GLY A 210 10.11 -16.35 -8.77
C GLY A 210 11.35 -16.81 -9.52
N GLU A 211 11.29 -17.92 -10.26
CA GLU A 211 12.45 -18.42 -11.01
C GLU A 211 12.88 -17.43 -12.10
N GLU A 212 11.93 -16.82 -12.81
CA GLU A 212 12.20 -15.80 -13.82
C GLU A 212 12.84 -14.55 -13.18
N VAL A 213 12.27 -14.09 -12.06
CA VAL A 213 12.78 -12.92 -11.32
C VAL A 213 14.18 -13.18 -10.76
N VAL A 214 14.42 -14.37 -10.18
CA VAL A 214 15.74 -14.76 -9.66
C VAL A 214 16.76 -14.88 -10.80
N ALA A 215 16.37 -15.33 -11.98
CA ALA A 215 17.24 -15.35 -13.15
C ALA A 215 17.66 -13.92 -13.57
N ILE A 216 16.71 -12.98 -13.60
CA ILE A 216 17.00 -11.55 -13.88
C ILE A 216 17.95 -10.98 -12.81
N ILE A 217 17.70 -11.23 -11.53
CA ILE A 217 18.59 -10.81 -10.44
C ILE A 217 20.02 -11.31 -10.65
N ARG A 218 20.18 -12.60 -10.97
CA ARG A 218 21.51 -13.20 -11.20
C ARG A 218 22.22 -12.60 -12.41
N GLN A 219 21.49 -12.26 -13.47
CA GLN A 219 22.06 -11.66 -14.67
C GLN A 219 22.62 -10.25 -14.41
N HIS A 220 22.04 -9.53 -13.45
CA HIS A 220 22.41 -8.14 -13.14
C HIS A 220 23.23 -7.99 -11.84
N ALA A 221 23.54 -9.10 -11.15
CA ALA A 221 24.36 -9.07 -9.95
C ALA A 221 25.78 -8.56 -10.27
N ALA A 222 26.28 -7.63 -9.45
CA ALA A 222 27.68 -7.22 -9.53
C ALA A 222 28.61 -8.43 -9.29
N PRO A 223 29.74 -8.55 -10.02
CA PRO A 223 30.73 -9.58 -9.73
C PRO A 223 31.19 -9.45 -8.29
N LEU A 224 31.05 -10.52 -7.48
CA LEU A 224 31.62 -10.52 -6.15
C LEU A 224 33.13 -10.24 -6.26
N PRO A 225 33.70 -9.34 -5.45
CA PRO A 225 35.14 -9.17 -5.39
C PRO A 225 35.76 -10.52 -5.02
N SER A 226 36.50 -11.11 -5.96
CA SER A 226 37.19 -12.36 -5.73
C SER A 226 38.17 -12.19 -4.56
N PRO A 227 38.13 -13.05 -3.54
CA PRO A 227 39.07 -12.97 -2.41
C PRO A 227 40.51 -13.38 -2.77
N PHE A 228 40.83 -13.66 -4.04
CA PHE A 228 42.16 -14.10 -4.47
C PHE A 228 42.98 -12.98 -5.08
N ASN A 229 43.35 -11.99 -4.26
CA ASN A 229 44.58 -11.24 -4.52
C ASN A 229 45.74 -12.05 -3.92
N THR A 230 46.19 -13.08 -4.66
CA THR A 230 47.50 -13.68 -4.40
C THR A 230 48.54 -12.61 -4.68
N ILE A 231 49.01 -11.97 -3.61
CA ILE A 231 50.22 -11.14 -3.60
C ILE A 231 51.33 -12.02 -4.21
N PRO A 232 51.95 -11.64 -5.34
CA PRO A 232 53.12 -12.35 -5.82
C PRO A 232 54.21 -12.20 -4.76
N LEU A 233 54.66 -13.31 -4.19
CA LEU A 233 55.83 -13.33 -3.32
C LEU A 233 57.01 -12.81 -4.16
N ARG A 234 57.46 -11.60 -3.86
CA ARG A 234 58.56 -10.93 -4.55
C ARG A 234 59.86 -11.68 -4.26
N SER A 235 60.18 -12.67 -5.10
CA SER A 235 61.52 -13.25 -5.15
C SER A 235 62.47 -12.21 -5.76
N GLY A 236 63.56 -11.93 -5.06
CA GLY A 236 64.52 -10.89 -5.42
C GLY A 236 65.36 -11.22 -6.66
N MET A 237 65.90 -10.13 -7.21
CA MET A 237 67.00 -9.99 -8.19
C MET A 237 66.70 -10.21 -9.68
N GLY A 238 66.94 -9.15 -10.46
CA GLY A 238 67.08 -9.20 -11.92
C GLY A 238 66.83 -7.85 -12.60
N LEU A 239 67.91 -7.20 -13.03
CA LEU A 239 67.98 -5.87 -13.65
C LEU A 239 67.44 -5.85 -15.11
N LEU A 240 66.93 -4.67 -15.51
CA LEU A 240 66.87 -4.05 -16.86
C LEU A 240 66.15 -4.77 -18.01
N THR A 241 65.08 -4.15 -18.55
CA THR A 241 65.12 -3.33 -19.80
C THR A 241 63.71 -2.95 -20.24
N ALA A 242 63.60 -1.76 -20.83
CA ALA A 242 62.39 -1.14 -21.32
C ALA A 242 61.91 -1.72 -22.65
N ALA A 243 60.60 -1.79 -22.85
CA ALA A 243 59.98 -1.75 -24.18
C ALA A 243 58.54 -1.21 -24.08
N ASN A 244 58.37 0.02 -24.53
CA ASN A 244 57.08 0.63 -24.82
C ASN A 244 56.39 -0.14 -25.96
N THR A 245 55.11 -0.51 -25.80
CA THR A 245 54.23 -0.78 -26.96
C THR A 245 52.80 -0.30 -26.64
N PRO A 246 52.06 0.29 -27.61
CA PRO A 246 50.86 1.07 -27.33
C PRO A 246 49.57 0.24 -27.32
N MET A 247 48.59 0.79 -26.63
CA MET A 247 47.17 0.42 -26.62
C MET A 247 46.55 0.35 -28.03
N PRO A 248 45.65 -0.61 -28.31
CA PRO A 248 44.65 -0.48 -29.36
C PRO A 248 43.35 0.12 -28.78
N SER A 249 42.93 1.24 -29.36
CA SER A 249 41.63 1.88 -29.17
C SER A 249 40.51 1.02 -29.74
N CYS A 250 39.48 0.74 -28.94
CA CYS A 250 38.22 0.17 -29.41
C CYS A 250 37.35 1.29 -29.98
N THR A 251 37.20 1.35 -31.30
CA THR A 251 36.23 2.22 -32.00
C THR A 251 34.85 1.57 -32.00
N TYR A 252 33.84 2.35 -31.63
CA TYR A 252 32.43 1.95 -31.62
C TYR A 252 31.82 2.26 -32.99
N THR A 253 31.27 1.25 -33.67
CA THR A 253 30.48 1.44 -34.90
C THR A 253 29.00 1.51 -34.55
N ILE A 254 28.38 2.68 -34.77
CA ILE A 254 26.93 2.88 -34.67
C ILE A 254 26.29 2.39 -35.96
N HIS A 255 25.50 1.32 -35.91
CA HIS A 255 24.58 0.97 -36.99
C HIS A 255 23.23 1.68 -36.76
N HIS A 256 22.99 2.67 -37.61
CA HIS A 256 21.70 3.34 -37.77
C HIS A 256 20.75 2.41 -38.53
N VAL A 257 19.63 2.00 -37.92
CA VAL A 257 18.55 1.32 -38.63
C VAL A 257 17.38 2.30 -38.77
N SER A 258 17.22 2.82 -39.98
CA SER A 258 16.03 3.54 -40.41
C SER A 258 14.85 2.57 -40.49
N LYS A 259 13.75 2.87 -39.80
CA LYS A 259 12.44 2.31 -40.12
C LYS A 259 11.72 3.25 -41.07
N HIS A 260 11.47 2.76 -42.28
CA HIS A 260 10.55 3.36 -43.24
C HIS A 260 9.22 2.60 -43.20
N VAL A 261 8.15 3.40 -43.12
CA VAL A 261 6.72 3.13 -43.41
C VAL A 261 5.99 2.17 -42.48
#